data_AF-A0A9D1LL30-F1
#
_entry.id   AF-A0A9D1LL30-F1
#
_cell.length_a   1.000
_cell.length_b   1.000
_cell.length_c   1.000
_cell.angle_alpha   90.00
_cell.angle_beta   90.00
_cell.angle_gamma   90.00
#
_symmetry.space_group_name_H-M   'P 1'
#
loop_
_entity.id
_entity.type
_entity.pdbx_description
1 polymer ?
#
loop_
_entity_poly.entity_id
_entity_poly.type
_entity_poly.pdbx_seq_one_letter_code
_entity_poly.pdbx_strand_id
1 'polypeptide(L)'
;MDLLAYLVLAFAAFTVFVQVRGILATRGKIKLAARVPGRRGAKIGLAALAAVAVFRWSDVRENLLMFVCIAAVVGVYLFIQAGLSPEGLYYNGRLVPCRDIEYFVLEREHAKGLTYHFHTHAGADYVLCFRPDQRQEATEYLDDLGIPDWDSFQFPSDSPDL
;
A
#
# COMPACT_ATOMS: atom_id res chain seq x y z
N MET A 1 -30.44 5.03 -20.39
CA MET A 1 -29.18 4.93 -19.65
C MET A 1 -29.22 6.01 -18.59
N ASP A 2 -29.43 5.62 -17.34
CA ASP A 2 -29.74 6.55 -16.26
C ASP A 2 -28.51 7.32 -15.80
N LEU A 3 -28.69 8.58 -15.39
CA LEU A 3 -27.64 9.49 -14.90
C LEU A 3 -26.73 8.82 -13.84
N LEU A 4 -27.33 7.97 -12.99
CA LEU A 4 -26.64 7.18 -11.97
C LEU A 4 -25.59 6.24 -12.58
N ALA A 5 -25.89 5.56 -13.68
CA ALA A 5 -24.97 4.63 -14.34
C ALA A 5 -23.76 5.38 -14.93
N TYR A 6 -23.97 6.57 -15.50
CA TYR A 6 -22.87 7.41 -15.98
C TYR A 6 -21.97 7.92 -14.85
N LEU A 7 -22.55 8.28 -13.69
CA LEU A 7 -21.77 8.67 -12.51
C LEU A 7 -20.92 7.52 -11.98
N VAL A 8 -21.47 6.31 -11.90
CA VAL A 8 -20.74 5.10 -11.47
C VAL A 8 -19.60 4.79 -12.44
N LEU A 9 -19.84 4.90 -13.74
CA LEU A 9 -18.81 4.69 -14.76
C LEU A 9 -17.69 5.73 -14.70
N ALA A 10 -18.05 7.01 -14.53
CA ALA A 10 -17.07 8.09 -14.38
C ALA A 10 -16.21 7.89 -13.12
N PHE A 11 -16.83 7.51 -12.00
CA PHE A 11 -16.12 7.20 -10.76
C PHE A 11 -15.17 6.00 -10.91
N ALA A 12 -15.64 4.92 -11.56
CA ALA A 12 -14.81 3.76 -11.83
C ALA A 12 -13.61 4.11 -12.74
N ALA A 13 -13.86 4.85 -13.84
CA ALA A 13 -12.82 5.29 -14.75
C ALA A 13 -11.78 6.18 -14.07
N PHE A 14 -12.23 7.13 -13.24
CA PHE A 14 -11.34 7.97 -12.43
C PHE A 14 -10.49 7.12 -11.47
N THR A 15 -11.11 6.15 -10.81
CA THR A 15 -10.41 5.25 -9.89
C THR A 15 -9.36 4.43 -10.62
N VAL A 16 -9.71 3.79 -11.75
CA VAL A 16 -8.74 3.05 -12.59
C VAL A 16 -7.60 3.97 -13.01
N PHE A 17 -7.90 5.19 -13.46
CA PHE A 17 -6.88 6.16 -13.87
C PHE A 17 -5.89 6.48 -12.74
N VAL A 18 -6.39 6.74 -11.52
CA VAL A 18 -5.54 6.99 -10.34
C VAL A 18 -4.66 5.77 -10.03
N GLN A 19 -5.21 4.56 -10.08
CA GLN A 19 -4.45 3.35 -9.80
C GLN A 19 -3.41 3.04 -10.88
N VAL A 20 -3.74 3.23 -12.17
CA VAL A 20 -2.79 3.09 -13.28
C VAL A 20 -1.65 4.10 -13.14
N ARG A 21 -1.96 5.35 -12.79
CA ARG A 21 -0.95 6.35 -12.46
C ARG A 21 -0.06 5.91 -11.29
N GLY A 22 -0.64 5.32 -10.24
CA GLY A 22 0.11 4.76 -9.11
C GLY A 22 1.03 3.60 -9.52
N ILE A 23 0.58 2.71 -10.41
CA ILE A 23 1.44 1.65 -10.98
C ILE A 23 2.58 2.28 -11.78
N LEU A 24 2.30 3.23 -12.65
CA LEU A 24 3.33 3.89 -13.45
C LEU A 24 4.35 4.65 -12.57
N ALA A 25 3.89 5.26 -11.49
CA ALA A 25 4.76 5.94 -10.54
C ALA A 25 5.66 4.97 -9.76
N THR A 26 5.17 3.76 -9.47
CA THR A 26 5.93 2.75 -8.70
C THR A 26 6.79 1.84 -9.58
N ARG A 27 6.39 1.63 -10.83
CA ARG A 27 7.05 0.72 -11.77
C ARG A 27 8.42 1.24 -12.16
N GLY A 28 9.47 0.49 -11.80
CA GLY A 28 10.86 0.79 -12.15
C GLY A 28 11.52 1.90 -11.32
N LYS A 29 10.77 2.57 -10.43
CA LYS A 29 11.30 3.59 -9.52
C LYS A 29 11.61 3.05 -8.13
N ILE A 30 10.86 2.05 -7.67
CA ILE A 30 11.13 1.37 -6.40
C ILE A 30 12.41 0.55 -6.55
N LYS A 31 13.41 0.84 -5.72
CA LYS A 31 14.65 0.06 -5.64
C LYS A 31 14.48 -1.10 -4.66
N LEU A 32 13.86 -0.85 -3.51
CA LEU A 32 13.62 -1.88 -2.50
C LEU A 32 12.12 -2.09 -2.26
N ALA A 33 11.58 -3.18 -2.81
CA ALA A 33 10.16 -3.49 -2.70
C ALA A 33 9.81 -4.01 -1.30
N ALA A 34 8.78 -3.40 -0.71
CA ALA A 34 8.25 -3.77 0.60
C ALA A 34 6.77 -4.16 0.50
N ARG A 35 6.27 -4.79 1.57
CA ARG A 35 4.87 -5.16 1.74
C ARG A 35 4.20 -4.21 2.72
N VAL A 36 2.92 -3.95 2.52
CA VAL A 36 2.10 -3.20 3.47
C VAL A 36 1.29 -4.19 4.31
N PRO A 37 1.29 -4.10 5.66
CA PRO A 37 0.46 -4.96 6.50
C PRO A 37 -1.03 -4.78 6.19
N GLY A 38 -1.83 -5.82 6.41
CA GLY A 38 -3.29 -5.79 6.13
C GLY A 38 -3.68 -5.82 4.64
N ARG A 39 -2.73 -5.60 3.71
CA ARG A 39 -3.04 -5.55 2.26
C ARG A 39 -3.60 -6.86 1.71
N ARG A 40 -3.20 -8.02 2.23
CA ARG A 40 -3.78 -9.32 1.84
C ARG A 40 -5.25 -9.46 2.25
N GLY A 41 -5.63 -8.96 3.44
CA GLY A 41 -7.01 -8.96 3.90
C GLY A 41 -7.91 -8.10 3.03
N ALA A 42 -7.43 -6.91 2.63
CA ALA A 42 -8.14 -6.04 1.69
C ALA A 42 -8.34 -6.71 0.32
N LYS A 43 -7.34 -7.44 -0.19
CA LYS A 43 -7.43 -8.19 -1.46
C LYS A 43 -8.48 -9.30 -1.41
N ILE A 44 -8.54 -10.05 -0.30
CA ILE A 44 -9.51 -11.13 -0.10
C ILE A 44 -10.93 -10.56 0.07
N GLY A 45 -11.09 -9.48 0.84
CA GLY A 45 -12.38 -8.80 1.02
C GLY A 45 -12.94 -8.26 -0.30
N LEU A 46 -12.10 -7.65 -1.14
CA LEU A 46 -12.48 -7.17 -2.47
C LEU A 46 -12.90 -8.31 -3.42
N ALA A 47 -12.18 -9.44 -3.39
CA ALA A 47 -12.51 -10.62 -4.19
C ALA A 47 -13.83 -11.27 -3.74
N ALA A 48 -14.08 -11.33 -2.42
CA ALA A 48 -15.34 -11.83 -1.88
C ALA A 48 -16.53 -10.93 -2.25
N LEU A 49 -16.35 -9.61 -2.24
CA LEU A 49 -17.36 -8.63 -2.69
C LEU A 49 -17.70 -8.82 -4.18
N ALA A 50 -16.68 -9.01 -5.02
CA ALA A 50 -16.89 -9.32 -6.43
C ALA A 50 -17.64 -10.66 -6.62
N ALA A 51 -17.30 -11.70 -5.85
CA ALA A 51 -17.95 -13.00 -5.91
C ALA A 51 -19.42 -12.96 -5.47
N VAL A 52 -19.72 -12.36 -4.31
CA VAL A 52 -21.09 -12.23 -3.78
C VAL A 52 -22.01 -11.54 -4.77
N ALA A 53 -21.49 -10.53 -5.44
CA ALA A 53 -22.28 -9.77 -6.37
C ALA A 53 -22.48 -10.56 -7.71
N VAL A 54 -21.56 -11.45 -8.11
CA VAL A 54 -21.77 -12.40 -9.25
C VAL A 54 -22.85 -13.46 -8.96
N PHE A 55 -23.01 -13.89 -7.70
CA PHE A 55 -23.98 -14.94 -7.33
C PHE A 55 -25.45 -14.46 -7.27
N ARG A 56 -25.74 -13.14 -7.24
CA ARG A 56 -27.12 -12.61 -7.36
C ARG A 56 -27.54 -12.47 -8.83
N TRP A 57 -27.86 -13.61 -9.45
CA TRP A 57 -28.04 -13.80 -10.90
C TRP A 57 -29.21 -13.03 -11.56
N SER A 58 -30.20 -12.52 -10.81
CA SER A 58 -31.37 -11.83 -11.39
C SER A 58 -31.09 -10.40 -11.86
N ASP A 59 -30.09 -9.72 -11.29
CA ASP A 59 -29.73 -8.32 -11.62
C ASP A 59 -28.49 -8.19 -12.51
N VAL A 60 -27.95 -9.32 -13.01
CA VAL A 60 -26.63 -9.39 -13.65
C VAL A 60 -26.59 -8.69 -15.01
N ARG A 61 -27.68 -8.70 -15.78
CA ARG A 61 -27.72 -8.03 -17.09
C ARG A 61 -27.65 -6.50 -16.98
N GLU A 62 -28.25 -5.94 -15.94
CA GLU A 62 -28.30 -4.49 -15.72
C GLU A 62 -27.04 -3.97 -15.03
N ASN A 63 -26.37 -4.80 -14.22
CA ASN A 63 -25.19 -4.42 -13.45
C ASN A 63 -23.85 -4.94 -14.00
N LEU A 64 -23.83 -5.71 -15.10
CA LEU A 64 -22.61 -6.32 -15.68
C LEU A 64 -21.46 -5.31 -15.86
N LEU A 65 -21.79 -4.10 -16.28
CA LEU A 65 -20.83 -3.02 -16.52
C LEU A 65 -20.18 -2.54 -15.21
N MET A 66 -20.96 -2.48 -14.12
CA MET A 66 -20.48 -2.15 -12.79
C MET A 66 -19.55 -3.25 -12.24
N PHE A 67 -19.87 -4.52 -12.51
CA PHE A 67 -19.03 -5.66 -12.15
C PHE A 67 -17.66 -5.64 -12.82
N VAL A 68 -17.65 -5.43 -14.14
CA VAL A 68 -16.41 -5.32 -14.91
C VAL A 68 -15.58 -4.14 -14.39
N CYS A 69 -16.22 -3.02 -14.07
CA CYS A 69 -15.55 -1.85 -13.48
C CYS A 69 -14.92 -2.16 -12.12
N ILE A 70 -15.65 -2.79 -11.20
CA ILE A 70 -15.14 -3.18 -9.88
C ILE A 70 -13.97 -4.16 -10.04
N ALA A 71 -14.14 -5.22 -10.84
CA ALA A 71 -13.10 -6.21 -11.09
C ALA A 71 -11.83 -5.60 -11.72
N ALA A 72 -11.98 -4.64 -12.64
CA ALA A 72 -10.86 -3.91 -13.22
C ALA A 72 -10.15 -3.04 -12.16
N VAL A 73 -10.88 -2.27 -11.36
CA VAL A 73 -10.31 -1.46 -10.26
C VAL A 73 -9.59 -2.34 -9.24
N VAL A 74 -10.23 -3.43 -8.81
CA VAL A 74 -9.66 -4.44 -7.90
C VAL A 74 -8.38 -5.01 -8.49
N GLY A 75 -8.43 -5.49 -9.73
CA GLY A 75 -7.31 -6.10 -10.43
C GLY A 75 -6.13 -5.16 -10.51
N VAL A 76 -6.34 -3.91 -10.92
CA VAL A 76 -5.29 -2.88 -11.02
C VAL A 76 -4.68 -2.57 -9.65
N TYR A 77 -5.50 -2.49 -8.58
CA TYR A 77 -5.00 -2.26 -7.22
C TYR A 77 -4.04 -3.35 -6.70
N LEU A 78 -4.12 -4.58 -7.24
CA LEU A 78 -3.23 -5.67 -6.86
C LEU A 78 -1.77 -5.44 -7.24
N PHE A 79 -1.53 -4.65 -8.30
CA PHE A 79 -0.22 -4.46 -8.94
C PHE A 79 0.57 -3.26 -8.43
N ILE A 80 -0.06 -2.35 -7.69
CA ILE A 80 0.65 -1.22 -7.09
C ILE A 80 1.69 -1.77 -6.11
N GLN A 81 2.92 -1.28 -6.16
CA GLN A 81 3.95 -1.71 -5.21
C GLN A 81 4.15 -0.63 -4.14
N ALA A 82 4.67 -1.04 -2.99
CA ALA A 82 5.14 -0.13 -1.95
C ALA A 82 6.61 -0.45 -1.70
N GLY A 83 7.38 0.49 -1.19
CA GLY A 83 8.81 0.31 -0.99
C GLY A 83 9.60 1.61 -1.01
N LEU A 84 10.92 1.48 -0.98
CA LEU A 84 11.85 2.59 -0.96
C LEU A 84 12.37 2.92 -2.36
N SER A 85 12.60 4.20 -2.59
CA SER A 85 13.15 4.77 -3.82
C SER A 85 14.08 5.94 -3.50
N PRO A 86 14.89 6.43 -4.45
CA PRO A 86 15.84 7.52 -4.17
C PRO A 86 15.14 8.83 -3.84
N GLU A 87 13.90 8.97 -4.30
CA GLU A 87 13.07 10.15 -4.12
C GLU A 87 12.33 10.11 -2.77
N GLY A 88 12.25 8.93 -2.14
CA GLY A 88 11.54 8.69 -0.88
C GLY A 88 10.74 7.40 -0.87
N LEU A 89 9.69 7.39 -0.05
CA LEU A 89 8.84 6.24 0.21
C LEU A 89 7.68 6.19 -0.78
N TYR A 90 7.51 5.06 -1.47
CA TYR A 90 6.28 4.80 -2.23
C TYR A 90 5.30 3.98 -1.39
N TYR A 91 4.10 4.53 -1.17
CA TYR A 91 3.03 3.87 -0.43
C TYR A 91 1.70 4.00 -1.18
N ASN A 92 1.06 2.87 -1.52
CA ASN A 92 -0.19 2.83 -2.30
C ASN A 92 -0.17 3.70 -3.57
N GLY A 93 0.96 3.76 -4.28
CA GLY A 93 1.08 4.51 -5.54
C GLY A 93 1.36 6.00 -5.37
N ARG A 94 1.51 6.49 -4.14
CA ARG A 94 1.93 7.85 -3.80
C ARG A 94 3.40 7.87 -3.38
N LEU A 95 4.15 8.87 -3.86
CA LEU A 95 5.48 9.19 -3.35
C LEU A 95 5.35 10.11 -2.13
N VAL A 96 6.03 9.73 -1.05
CA VAL A 96 6.30 10.55 0.13
C VAL A 96 7.79 10.94 0.03
N PRO A 97 8.10 12.20 -0.29
CA PRO A 97 9.47 12.68 -0.43
C PRO A 97 10.30 12.47 0.84
N CYS A 98 11.60 12.18 0.71
CA CYS A 98 12.49 12.05 1.89
C CYS A 98 12.46 13.26 2.81
N ARG A 99 12.39 14.48 2.24
CA ARG A 99 12.31 15.73 3.00
C ARG A 99 11.07 15.85 3.89
N ASP A 100 10.05 15.03 3.65
CA ASP A 100 8.82 15.02 4.44
C ASP A 100 8.90 13.93 5.52
N ILE A 101 9.88 13.01 5.46
CA ILE A 101 10.12 11.94 6.43
C ILE A 101 11.03 12.49 7.54
N GLU A 102 10.54 12.40 8.77
CA GLU A 102 11.25 12.93 9.94
C GLU A 102 12.21 11.90 10.51
N TYR A 103 11.74 10.67 10.71
CA TYR A 103 12.53 9.54 11.20
C TYR A 103 11.87 8.22 10.82
N PHE A 104 12.60 7.13 11.00
CA PHE A 104 12.06 5.78 10.93
C PHE A 104 12.42 4.95 12.16
N VAL A 105 11.63 3.90 12.43
CA VAL A 105 11.84 2.96 13.52
C VAL A 105 11.52 1.53 13.06
N LEU A 106 12.41 0.58 13.34
CA LEU A 106 12.18 -0.84 13.27
C LEU A 106 11.26 -1.25 14.42
N GLU A 107 9.96 -1.31 14.14
CA GLU A 107 8.95 -1.72 15.12
C GLU A 107 9.09 -3.20 15.49
N ARG A 108 9.46 -4.04 14.50
CA ARG A 108 9.46 -5.49 14.71
C ARG A 108 10.38 -6.26 13.78
N GLU A 109 11.23 -7.11 14.36
CA GLU A 109 11.98 -8.13 13.65
C GLU A 109 11.38 -9.52 13.92
N HIS A 110 10.98 -10.22 12.84
CA HIS A 110 10.36 -11.53 12.92
C HIS A 110 10.88 -12.47 11.83
N ALA A 111 10.69 -13.78 12.04
CA ALA A 111 11.07 -14.81 11.06
C ALA A 111 10.46 -14.59 9.64
N LYS A 112 9.37 -13.82 9.53
CA LYS A 112 8.68 -13.54 8.26
C LYS A 112 9.08 -12.20 7.61
N GLY A 113 9.82 -11.34 8.31
CA GLY A 113 10.20 -10.01 7.82
C GLY A 113 10.47 -8.99 8.90
N LEU A 114 10.84 -7.79 8.43
CA LEU A 114 11.19 -6.62 9.22
C LEU A 114 10.13 -5.56 9.01
N THR A 115 9.54 -5.02 10.07
CA THR A 115 8.54 -3.96 9.97
C THR A 115 9.15 -2.64 10.38
N TYR A 116 9.19 -1.70 9.45
CA TYR A 116 9.60 -0.33 9.67
C TYR A 116 8.39 0.60 9.67
N HIS A 117 8.37 1.50 10.65
CA HIS A 117 7.47 2.64 10.74
C HIS A 117 8.22 3.89 10.30
N PHE A 118 7.62 4.65 9.39
CA PHE A 118 8.13 5.92 8.89
C PHE A 118 7.21 7.02 9.38
N HIS A 119 7.75 7.95 10.16
CA HIS A 119 7.04 9.13 10.63
C HIS A 119 7.37 10.33 9.74
N THR A 120 6.36 11.13 9.42
CA THR A 120 6.55 12.36 8.63
C THR A 120 6.39 13.60 9.48
N HIS A 121 7.00 14.71 9.06
CA HIS A 121 6.84 16.01 9.70
C HIS A 121 5.39 16.50 9.80
N ALA A 122 4.50 15.96 8.95
CA ALA A 122 3.07 16.24 8.96
C ALA A 122 2.28 15.39 9.98
N GLY A 123 2.95 14.53 10.76
CA GLY A 123 2.34 13.62 11.72
C GLY A 123 1.67 12.39 11.09
N ALA A 124 2.00 12.05 9.85
CA ALA A 124 1.49 10.83 9.20
C ALA A 124 2.48 9.67 9.34
N ASP A 125 1.96 8.50 9.70
CA ASP A 125 2.70 7.25 9.85
C ASP A 125 2.51 6.31 8.66
N TYR A 126 3.60 5.69 8.22
CA TYR A 126 3.59 4.68 7.16
C TYR A 126 4.31 3.42 7.60
N VAL A 127 3.73 2.26 7.30
CA VAL A 127 4.27 0.96 7.73
C VAL A 127 4.69 0.12 6.53
N LEU A 128 5.96 -0.24 6.47
CA LEU A 128 6.49 -1.16 5.46
C LEU A 128 7.11 -2.39 6.10
N CYS A 129 6.80 -3.55 5.53
CA CYS A 129 7.37 -4.83 5.87
C CYS A 129 8.34 -5.31 4.78
N PHE A 130 9.62 -5.42 5.10
CA PHE A 130 10.65 -5.97 4.23
C PHE A 130 10.86 -7.45 4.52
N ARG A 131 11.52 -8.16 3.60
CA ARG A 131 11.92 -9.54 3.84
C ARG A 131 13.09 -9.58 4.83
N PRO A 132 13.30 -10.67 5.57
CA PRO A 132 14.36 -10.74 6.58
C PRO A 132 15.77 -10.61 5.97
N ASP A 133 15.96 -11.06 4.74
CA ASP A 133 17.22 -10.93 3.97
C ASP A 133 17.50 -9.50 3.49
N GLN A 134 16.53 -8.59 3.58
CA GLN A 134 16.65 -7.21 3.10
C GLN A 134 17.03 -6.21 4.20
N ARG A 135 17.37 -6.68 5.42
CA ARG A 135 17.70 -5.78 6.55
C ARG A 135 18.80 -4.80 6.21
N GLN A 136 19.95 -5.35 5.82
CA GLN A 136 21.14 -4.56 5.56
C GLN A 136 20.91 -3.60 4.40
N GLU A 137 20.30 -4.09 3.31
CA GLU A 137 19.96 -3.28 2.15
C GLU A 137 19.00 -2.14 2.52
N ALA A 138 18.00 -2.39 3.38
CA ALA A 138 17.06 -1.35 3.82
C ALA A 138 17.76 -0.28 4.66
N THR A 139 18.59 -0.67 5.62
CA THR A 139 19.33 0.27 6.48
C THR A 139 20.30 1.12 5.68
N GLU A 140 21.15 0.51 4.85
CA GLU A 140 22.09 1.23 3.98
C GLU A 140 21.36 2.23 3.08
N TYR A 141 20.20 1.81 2.54
CA TYR A 141 19.40 2.67 1.69
C TYR A 141 18.80 3.87 2.43
N LEU A 142 18.40 3.71 3.68
CA LEU A 142 17.83 4.79 4.49
C LEU A 142 18.91 5.76 4.98
N ASP A 143 20.09 5.23 5.32
CA ASP A 143 21.27 6.02 5.65
C ASP A 143 21.70 6.90 4.47
N ASP A 144 21.75 6.33 3.26
CA ASP A 144 22.06 7.06 2.02
C ASP A 144 21.06 8.21 1.75
N LEU A 145 19.81 8.06 2.20
CA LEU A 145 18.78 9.08 2.06
C LEU A 145 18.87 10.18 3.14
N GLY A 146 19.79 10.05 4.09
CA GLY A 146 19.96 10.99 5.20
C GLY A 146 18.77 11.02 6.15
N ILE A 147 17.94 9.98 6.14
CA ILE A 147 16.81 9.86 7.07
C ILE A 147 17.37 9.29 8.37
N PRO A 148 17.22 9.99 9.51
CA PRO A 148 17.79 9.51 10.76
C PRO A 148 17.07 8.24 11.24
N ASP A 149 17.86 7.20 11.51
CA ASP A 149 17.39 5.98 12.16
C ASP A 149 17.18 6.23 13.66
N TRP A 150 15.97 5.96 14.15
CA TRP A 150 15.61 6.04 15.56
C TRP A 150 15.43 4.67 16.22
N ASP A 151 16.00 3.60 15.62
CA ASP A 151 16.07 2.21 16.11
C ASP A 151 16.57 2.02 17.56
N SER A 152 16.97 3.10 18.24
CA SER A 152 17.27 3.10 19.67
C SER A 152 16.06 3.22 20.61
N PHE A 153 14.85 3.51 20.11
CA PHE A 153 13.66 3.57 20.97
C PHE A 153 12.88 2.24 20.93
N GLN A 154 13.32 1.29 21.76
CA GLN A 154 12.47 0.17 22.13
C GLN A 154 11.23 0.75 22.83
N PHE A 155 10.06 0.69 22.19
CA PHE A 155 8.82 0.75 22.95
C PHE A 155 8.92 -0.39 23.96
N PRO A 156 8.77 -0.14 25.28
CA PRO A 156 8.69 -1.19 26.25
C PRO A 156 7.52 -2.06 25.83
N SER A 157 7.81 -3.20 25.21
CA SER A 157 6.78 -4.17 24.87
C SER A 157 6.25 -4.65 26.20
N ASP A 158 5.03 -4.26 26.56
CA ASP A 158 4.22 -4.74 27.68
C ASP A 158 4.98 -5.71 28.59
N SER A 159 5.74 -5.15 29.54
CA SER A 159 6.25 -5.94 30.66
C SER A 159 5.04 -6.49 31.41
N PRO A 160 4.81 -7.82 31.42
CA PRO A 160 3.69 -8.40 32.17
C PRO A 160 3.90 -8.36 33.69
N ASP A 161 4.97 -7.72 34.15
CA ASP A 161 5.41 -7.72 35.54
C ASP A 161 5.48 -6.28 36.08
N LEU A 162 4.31 -5.68 36.33
CA LEU A 162 4.10 -4.65 37.35
C LEU A 162 2.75 -4.89 38.04
#